data_AF-A0A957CPP1-F1
#
_entry.id   AF-A0A957CPP1-F1
#
_cell.length_a   1.000
_cell.length_b   1.000
_cell.length_c   1.000
_cell.angle_alpha   90.00
_cell.angle_beta   90.00
_cell.angle_gamma   90.00
#
_symmetry.space_group_name_H-M   'P 1'
#
loop_
_entity.id
_entity.type
_entity.pdbx_description
1 polymer ?
#
loop_
_entity_poly.entity_id
_entity_poly.type
_entity_poly.pdbx_seq_one_letter_code
_entity_poly.pdbx_strand_id
1 'polypeptide(L)'
;MSNRYPIPAEEVRTEIEVKNSRFIATLAPVFSVDEAKAFVARIKAEFSDASHNVPAFQVGFGPSVTAHCNDDGEPSGTAGRPMLAVLQGSGLGDVAVVVTRYFGGTKLGTGGLVRAYSDAVKAVLSITPHAEKVPTHFVMIAIPYNYVERMRRLIEGHNGRLLDEEFAADVTVTAQFTVEQFSHFQKELQEMSHGSLAAEIIETHEDTIMPLGTFPE
;
A
#
# COMPACT_ATOMS: atom_id res chain seq x y z
N MET A 1 -3.24 14.43 -11.75
CA MET A 1 -3.96 13.24 -11.25
C MET A 1 -3.11 12.69 -10.14
N SER A 2 -3.64 12.68 -8.92
CA SER A 2 -2.89 12.18 -7.77
C SER A 2 -2.53 10.72 -8.02
N ASN A 3 -1.24 10.39 -7.99
CA ASN A 3 -0.76 9.00 -8.06
C ASN A 3 -0.84 8.33 -6.67
N ARG A 4 -1.55 8.96 -5.72
CA ARG A 4 -1.83 8.44 -4.38
C ARG A 4 -2.94 7.40 -4.43
N TYR A 5 -2.71 6.28 -3.75
CA TYR A 5 -3.75 5.27 -3.53
C TYR A 5 -3.53 4.47 -2.25
N PRO A 6 -4.60 3.93 -1.66
CA PRO A 6 -4.49 3.15 -0.42
C PRO A 6 -3.95 1.75 -0.71
N ILE A 7 -3.16 1.23 0.21
CA ILE A 7 -2.56 -0.11 0.19
C ILE A 7 -2.68 -0.74 1.58
N PRO A 8 -2.52 -2.07 1.73
CA PRO A 8 -2.35 -2.68 3.05
C PRO A 8 -1.08 -2.14 3.74
N ALA A 9 -1.14 -1.84 5.04
CA ALA A 9 0.03 -1.39 5.80
C ALA A 9 0.93 -2.56 6.22
N GLU A 10 0.34 -3.72 6.49
CA GLU A 10 1.04 -4.91 6.95
C GLU A 10 0.29 -6.20 6.56
N GLU A 11 0.94 -7.34 6.77
CA GLU A 11 0.31 -8.64 6.62
C GLU A 11 -0.68 -8.90 7.76
N VAL A 12 -1.89 -9.30 7.39
CA VAL A 12 -2.96 -9.66 8.32
C VAL A 12 -3.56 -11.00 7.95
N ARG A 13 -4.08 -11.69 8.96
CA ARG A 13 -4.69 -13.00 8.80
C ARG A 13 -5.97 -13.10 9.61
N THR A 14 -7.00 -13.70 9.01
CA THR A 14 -8.24 -14.06 9.70
C THR A 14 -8.68 -15.46 9.31
N GLU A 15 -9.56 -16.04 10.10
CA GLU A 15 -10.16 -17.34 9.83
C GLU A 15 -11.68 -17.25 9.93
N ILE A 16 -12.37 -17.90 9.00
CA ILE A 16 -13.80 -18.18 9.10
C ILE A 16 -14.06 -19.69 8.96
N GLU A 17 -15.13 -20.17 9.58
CA GLU A 17 -15.58 -21.55 9.45
C GLU A 17 -16.93 -21.63 8.74
N VAL A 18 -17.04 -22.49 7.73
CA VAL A 18 -18.28 -22.71 6.97
C VAL A 18 -18.51 -24.22 6.79
N LYS A 19 -19.55 -24.75 7.43
CA LYS A 19 -19.88 -26.20 7.41
C LYS A 19 -18.67 -27.07 7.75
N ASN A 20 -18.03 -26.79 8.90
CA ASN A 20 -16.82 -27.44 9.41
C ASN A 20 -15.56 -27.28 8.52
N SER A 21 -15.66 -26.60 7.38
CA SER A 21 -14.49 -26.26 6.56
C SER A 21 -13.91 -24.95 7.08
N ARG A 22 -12.58 -24.92 7.27
CA ARG A 22 -11.85 -23.73 7.73
C ARG A 22 -11.29 -22.99 6.53
N PHE A 23 -11.44 -21.66 6.52
CA PHE A 23 -10.92 -20.77 5.50
C PHE A 23 -10.07 -19.70 6.17
N ILE A 24 -8.76 -19.80 6.01
CA ILE A 24 -7.78 -18.88 6.58
C ILE A 24 -7.35 -17.94 5.48
N ALA A 25 -7.76 -16.68 5.55
CA ALA A 25 -7.34 -15.65 4.60
C ALA A 25 -6.11 -14.93 5.14
N THR A 26 -4.99 -15.02 4.41
CA THR A 26 -3.77 -14.24 4.66
C THR A 26 -3.64 -13.19 3.57
N LEU A 27 -3.60 -11.91 3.95
CA LEU A 27 -3.49 -10.77 3.04
C LEU A 27 -2.23 -9.98 3.38
N ALA A 28 -1.48 -9.54 2.36
CA ALA A 28 -0.27 -8.76 2.54
C ALA A 28 -0.12 -7.69 1.45
N PRO A 29 0.61 -6.59 1.74
CA PRO A 29 1.06 -5.67 0.72
C PRO A 29 2.11 -6.34 -0.19
N VAL A 30 2.03 -6.09 -1.50
CA VAL A 30 2.98 -6.58 -2.50
C VAL A 30 3.20 -5.53 -3.58
N PHE A 31 4.45 -5.18 -3.86
CA PHE A 31 4.79 -4.04 -4.74
C PHE A 31 5.26 -4.47 -6.13
N SER A 32 5.31 -5.78 -6.37
CA SER A 32 5.61 -6.34 -7.68
C SER A 32 4.91 -7.68 -7.88
N VAL A 33 4.79 -8.09 -9.14
CA VAL A 33 4.27 -9.43 -9.48
C VAL A 33 5.15 -10.53 -8.89
N ASP A 34 6.46 -10.32 -8.80
CA ASP A 34 7.38 -11.31 -8.25
C ASP A 34 7.29 -11.40 -6.72
N GLU A 35 7.08 -10.28 -6.03
CA GLU A 35 6.72 -10.28 -4.60
C GLU A 35 5.39 -11.01 -4.36
N ALA A 36 4.37 -10.76 -5.20
CA ALA A 36 3.10 -11.46 -5.11
C ALA A 36 3.25 -12.98 -5.29
N LYS A 37 4.07 -13.42 -6.24
CA LYS A 37 4.37 -14.86 -6.43
C LYS A 37 5.16 -15.44 -5.25
N ALA A 38 6.13 -14.71 -4.72
CA ALA A 38 6.90 -15.13 -3.55
C ALA A 38 6.01 -15.26 -2.31
N PHE A 39 5.10 -14.31 -2.10
CA PHE A 39 4.08 -14.36 -1.06
C PHE A 39 3.21 -15.63 -1.20
N VAL A 40 2.66 -15.88 -2.39
CA VAL A 40 1.84 -17.07 -2.64
C VAL A 40 2.62 -18.36 -2.38
N ALA A 41 3.88 -18.44 -2.82
CA ALA A 41 4.74 -19.60 -2.59
C ALA A 41 5.01 -19.83 -1.10
N ARG A 42 5.25 -18.75 -0.33
CA ARG A 42 5.44 -18.83 1.13
C ARG A 42 4.21 -19.38 1.82
N ILE A 43 3.01 -18.86 1.54
CA ILE A 43 1.78 -19.33 2.17
C ILE A 43 1.48 -20.79 1.81
N LYS A 44 1.74 -21.19 0.55
CA LYS A 44 1.63 -22.59 0.12
C LYS A 44 2.59 -23.52 0.86
N ALA A 45 3.80 -23.06 1.17
CA ALA A 45 4.77 -23.84 1.95
C ALA A 45 4.36 -23.92 3.42
N GLU A 46 3.87 -22.81 3.99
CA GLU A 46 3.37 -22.73 5.37
C GLU A 46 2.19 -23.69 5.60
N PHE A 47 1.22 -23.71 4.68
CA PHE A 47 0.04 -24.58 4.72
C PHE A 47 0.09 -25.68 3.66
N SER A 48 1.20 -26.41 3.63
CA SER A 48 1.43 -27.48 2.65
C SER A 48 0.50 -28.69 2.80
N ASP A 49 -0.15 -28.83 3.97
CA ASP A 49 -1.12 -29.89 4.28
C ASP A 49 -2.58 -29.47 4.04
N ALA A 50 -2.82 -28.22 3.61
CA ALA A 50 -4.16 -27.73 3.31
C ALA A 50 -4.76 -28.40 2.07
N SER A 51 -6.09 -28.38 1.98
CA SER A 51 -6.79 -28.92 0.81
C SER A 51 -6.56 -28.05 -0.43
N HIS A 52 -6.60 -26.73 -0.25
CA HIS A 52 -6.38 -25.73 -1.30
C HIS A 52 -5.74 -24.47 -0.69
N ASN A 53 -4.86 -23.82 -1.45
CA ASN A 53 -4.26 -22.52 -1.16
C ASN A 53 -4.52 -21.59 -2.35
N VAL A 54 -5.72 -21.00 -2.36
CA VAL A 54 -6.25 -20.25 -3.50
C VAL A 54 -5.68 -18.82 -3.49
N PRO A 55 -4.90 -18.40 -4.50
CA PRO A 55 -4.35 -17.06 -4.56
C PRO A 55 -5.20 -16.08 -5.37
N ALA A 56 -5.19 -14.82 -4.96
CA ALA A 56 -5.58 -13.67 -5.78
C ALA A 56 -4.67 -12.47 -5.44
N PHE A 57 -4.28 -11.68 -6.43
CA PHE A 57 -3.53 -10.45 -6.19
C PHE A 57 -3.82 -9.39 -7.25
N GLN A 58 -3.56 -8.14 -6.91
CA GLN A 58 -3.43 -7.04 -7.85
C GLN A 58 -2.27 -6.14 -7.47
N VAL A 59 -1.44 -5.80 -8.46
CA VAL A 59 -0.29 -4.90 -8.32
C VAL A 59 -0.54 -3.67 -9.18
N GLY A 60 -0.28 -2.49 -8.61
CA GLY A 60 -0.63 -1.19 -9.17
C GLY A 60 -2.05 -0.74 -8.80
N PHE A 61 -2.45 0.38 -9.40
CA PHE A 61 -3.74 1.03 -9.14
C PHE A 61 -4.30 1.68 -10.42
N GLY A 62 -5.63 1.87 -10.46
CA GLY A 62 -6.32 2.49 -11.58
C GLY A 62 -6.05 1.79 -12.94
N PRO A 63 -5.61 2.51 -13.98
CA PRO A 63 -5.41 1.94 -15.31
C PRO A 63 -4.17 1.03 -15.43
N SER A 64 -3.26 1.06 -14.46
CA SER A 64 -1.98 0.32 -14.50
C SER A 64 -2.00 -0.99 -13.70
N VAL A 65 -3.19 -1.52 -13.40
CA VAL A 65 -3.35 -2.72 -12.57
C VAL A 65 -2.97 -3.99 -13.33
N THR A 66 -2.11 -4.80 -12.72
CA THR A 66 -1.88 -6.20 -13.09
C THR A 66 -2.53 -7.11 -12.06
N ALA A 67 -3.55 -7.86 -12.47
CA ALA A 67 -4.33 -8.75 -11.60
C ALA A 67 -4.17 -10.22 -11.97
N HIS A 68 -4.19 -11.10 -10.98
CA HIS A 68 -4.12 -12.55 -11.17
C HIS A 68 -4.92 -13.30 -10.11
N CYS A 69 -5.49 -14.45 -10.48
CA CYS A 69 -6.08 -15.40 -9.55
C CYS A 69 -5.99 -16.83 -10.10
N ASN A 70 -6.09 -17.82 -9.21
CA ASN A 70 -6.12 -19.25 -9.56
C ASN A 70 -7.08 -19.96 -8.59
N ASP A 71 -7.81 -20.98 -9.04
CA ASP A 71 -8.72 -21.76 -8.18
C ASP A 71 -7.98 -22.86 -7.37
N ASP A 72 -6.70 -23.13 -7.63
CA ASP A 72 -5.85 -24.08 -6.89
C ASP A 72 -6.47 -25.48 -6.69
N GLY A 73 -7.12 -26.01 -7.71
CA GLY A 73 -7.78 -27.32 -7.68
C GLY A 73 -9.23 -27.30 -7.18
N GLU A 74 -9.75 -26.16 -6.75
CA GLU A 74 -11.20 -25.97 -6.59
C GLU A 74 -11.90 -26.02 -7.95
N PRO A 75 -13.23 -26.27 -7.98
CA PRO A 75 -14.00 -26.16 -9.21
C PRO A 75 -13.82 -24.79 -9.88
N SER A 76 -13.62 -24.82 -11.20
CA SER A 76 -13.30 -23.63 -11.99
C SER A 76 -14.29 -22.47 -11.75
N GLY A 77 -13.75 -21.29 -11.44
CA GLY A 77 -14.49 -20.06 -11.21
C GLY A 77 -15.18 -19.97 -9.85
N THR A 78 -14.94 -20.90 -8.93
CA THR A 78 -15.61 -20.91 -7.62
C THR A 78 -14.80 -20.32 -6.47
N ALA A 79 -13.52 -20.04 -6.67
CA ALA A 79 -12.63 -19.55 -5.61
C ALA A 79 -11.85 -18.30 -6.03
N GLY A 80 -10.91 -18.42 -6.97
CA GLY A 80 -9.99 -17.35 -7.33
C GLY A 80 -10.68 -16.12 -7.91
N ARG A 81 -11.64 -16.31 -8.83
CA ARG A 81 -12.41 -15.19 -9.43
C ARG A 81 -13.27 -14.44 -8.40
N PRO A 82 -14.07 -15.12 -7.56
CA PRO A 82 -14.78 -14.46 -6.45
C PRO A 82 -13.87 -13.66 -5.52
N MET A 83 -12.71 -14.22 -5.14
CA MET A 83 -11.72 -13.53 -4.30
C MET A 83 -11.21 -12.26 -4.98
N LEU A 84 -10.82 -12.35 -6.25
CA LEU A 84 -10.30 -11.21 -6.99
C LEU A 84 -11.35 -10.09 -7.15
N ALA A 85 -12.62 -10.44 -7.36
CA ALA A 85 -13.69 -9.45 -7.46
C ALA A 85 -13.89 -8.67 -6.14
N VAL A 86 -13.81 -9.36 -4.99
CA VAL A 86 -13.85 -8.69 -3.68
C VAL A 86 -12.62 -7.80 -3.50
N LEU A 87 -11.44 -8.28 -3.86
CA LEU A 87 -10.19 -7.54 -3.74
C LEU A 87 -10.20 -6.27 -4.60
N GLN A 88 -10.65 -6.35 -5.84
CA GLN A 88 -10.82 -5.19 -6.74
C GLN A 88 -11.86 -4.19 -6.22
N GLY A 89 -12.94 -4.67 -5.61
CA GLY A 89 -13.96 -3.83 -4.99
C GLY A 89 -13.54 -3.16 -3.69
N SER A 90 -12.39 -3.53 -3.09
CA SER A 90 -11.91 -2.97 -1.83
C SER A 90 -11.38 -1.54 -1.96
N GLY A 91 -10.96 -1.15 -3.17
CA GLY A 91 -10.28 0.12 -3.42
C GLY A 91 -8.80 0.14 -3.03
N LEU A 92 -8.21 -0.98 -2.58
CA LEU A 92 -6.77 -1.08 -2.28
C LEU A 92 -5.94 -1.43 -3.52
N GLY A 93 -4.77 -0.81 -3.70
CA GLY A 93 -3.73 -1.27 -4.64
C GLY A 93 -2.72 -2.20 -3.96
N ASP A 94 -1.77 -2.72 -4.75
CA ASP A 94 -0.57 -3.42 -4.26
C ASP A 94 -0.84 -4.46 -3.16
N VAL A 95 -1.73 -5.41 -3.45
CA VAL A 95 -2.29 -6.34 -2.47
C VAL A 95 -2.37 -7.76 -3.02
N ALA A 96 -1.96 -8.72 -2.19
CA ALA A 96 -2.15 -10.14 -2.41
C ALA A 96 -2.91 -10.77 -1.26
N VAL A 97 -3.71 -11.79 -1.59
CA VAL A 97 -4.41 -12.63 -0.62
C VAL A 97 -4.32 -14.09 -1.03
N VAL A 98 -4.06 -14.97 -0.07
CA VAL A 98 -4.21 -16.42 -0.21
C VAL A 98 -5.24 -16.88 0.81
N VAL A 99 -6.26 -17.57 0.32
CA VAL A 99 -7.22 -18.27 1.18
C VAL A 99 -6.86 -19.74 1.23
N THR A 100 -6.35 -20.15 2.38
CA THR A 100 -6.03 -21.54 2.70
C THR A 100 -7.29 -22.23 3.21
N ARG A 101 -7.65 -23.35 2.60
CA ARG A 101 -8.85 -24.13 2.95
C ARG A 101 -8.47 -25.50 3.50
N TYR A 102 -9.06 -25.85 4.64
CA TYR A 102 -9.13 -27.23 5.12
C TYR A 102 -10.56 -27.76 4.97
N PHE A 103 -10.71 -28.87 4.24
CA PHE A 103 -12.03 -29.48 3.99
C PHE A 103 -12.62 -30.13 5.24
N GLY A 104 -13.84 -29.72 5.60
CA GLY A 104 -14.55 -30.18 6.80
C GLY A 104 -15.43 -31.42 6.64
N GLY A 105 -15.26 -32.20 5.57
CA GLY A 105 -16.07 -33.40 5.31
C GLY A 105 -17.44 -33.15 4.64
N THR A 106 -17.93 -31.90 4.62
CA THR A 106 -19.22 -31.54 3.98
C THR A 106 -19.01 -30.67 2.74
N LYS A 107 -19.53 -31.10 1.59
CA LYS A 107 -19.46 -30.31 0.34
C LYS A 107 -20.32 -29.05 0.44
N LEU A 108 -19.75 -27.92 0.04
CA LEU A 108 -20.43 -26.61 0.03
C LEU A 108 -21.26 -26.37 -1.24
N GLY A 109 -20.95 -27.07 -2.33
CA GLY A 109 -21.49 -26.78 -3.68
C GLY A 109 -20.93 -25.48 -4.25
N THR A 110 -21.15 -25.24 -5.55
CA THR A 110 -20.58 -24.10 -6.30
C THR A 110 -20.89 -22.76 -5.64
N GLY A 111 -22.16 -22.47 -5.33
CA GLY A 111 -22.55 -21.20 -4.70
C GLY A 111 -22.03 -21.06 -3.27
N GLY A 112 -21.90 -22.16 -2.54
CA GLY A 112 -21.34 -22.16 -1.19
C GLY A 112 -19.84 -21.85 -1.18
N LEU A 113 -19.08 -22.38 -2.15
CA LEU A 113 -17.65 -22.06 -2.33
C LEU A 113 -17.45 -20.59 -2.68
N VAL A 114 -18.18 -20.10 -3.69
CA VAL A 114 -18.12 -18.70 -4.12
C VAL A 114 -18.33 -17.77 -2.93
N ARG A 115 -19.35 -18.05 -2.11
CA ARG A 115 -19.66 -17.25 -0.92
C ARG A 115 -18.58 -17.37 0.15
N ALA A 116 -18.13 -18.59 0.48
CA ALA A 116 -17.13 -18.80 1.52
C ALA A 116 -15.79 -18.10 1.18
N TYR A 117 -15.30 -18.23 -0.04
CA TYR A 117 -14.07 -17.54 -0.47
C TYR A 117 -14.23 -16.02 -0.47
N SER A 118 -15.37 -15.51 -0.95
CA SER A 118 -15.65 -14.07 -0.90
C SER A 118 -15.72 -13.54 0.53
N ASP A 119 -16.40 -14.26 1.42
CA ASP A 119 -16.60 -13.85 2.81
C ASP A 119 -15.27 -13.91 3.59
N ALA A 120 -14.39 -14.87 3.29
CA ALA A 120 -13.04 -14.93 3.88
C ALA A 120 -12.19 -13.70 3.49
N VAL A 121 -12.22 -13.28 2.22
CA VAL A 121 -11.50 -12.07 1.77
C VAL A 121 -12.10 -10.81 2.39
N LYS A 122 -13.43 -10.69 2.48
CA LYS A 122 -14.08 -9.55 3.17
C LYS A 122 -13.71 -9.49 4.65
N ALA A 123 -13.64 -10.65 5.31
CA ALA A 123 -13.28 -10.72 6.72
C ALA A 123 -11.85 -10.20 6.94
N VAL A 124 -10.87 -10.61 6.11
CA VAL A 124 -9.50 -10.11 6.28
C VAL A 124 -9.40 -8.62 5.96
N LEU A 125 -10.06 -8.15 4.89
CA LEU A 125 -10.10 -6.73 4.53
C LEU A 125 -10.68 -5.85 5.64
N SER A 126 -11.67 -6.35 6.40
CA SER A 126 -12.29 -5.57 7.48
C SER A 126 -11.36 -5.26 8.66
N ILE A 127 -10.26 -6.01 8.79
CA ILE A 127 -9.25 -5.82 9.85
C ILE A 127 -7.91 -5.33 9.30
N THR A 128 -7.77 -5.17 7.97
CA THR A 128 -6.53 -4.74 7.35
C THR A 128 -6.25 -3.27 7.70
N PRO A 129 -5.15 -2.95 8.39
CA PRO A 129 -4.72 -1.56 8.52
C PRO A 129 -4.26 -1.06 7.15
N HIS A 130 -4.59 0.19 6.83
CA HIS A 130 -4.26 0.79 5.55
C HIS A 130 -3.09 1.78 5.68
N ALA A 131 -2.31 1.87 4.61
CA ALA A 131 -1.32 2.90 4.36
C ALA A 131 -1.62 3.56 3.02
N GLU A 132 -0.93 4.63 2.70
CA GLU A 132 -1.00 5.27 1.38
C GLU A 132 0.34 5.17 0.69
N LYS A 133 0.28 4.84 -0.59
CA LYS A 133 1.41 4.96 -1.49
C LYS A 133 1.32 6.32 -2.18
N VAL A 134 2.33 7.15 -2.01
CA VAL A 134 2.31 8.56 -2.43
C VAL A 134 3.63 8.92 -3.12
N PRO A 135 3.61 9.61 -4.27
CA PRO A 135 4.83 10.12 -4.86
C PRO A 135 5.38 11.28 -4.03
N THR A 136 6.68 11.27 -3.75
CA THR A 136 7.36 12.28 -2.95
C THR A 136 8.63 12.82 -3.61
N HIS A 137 8.88 14.10 -3.43
CA HIS A 137 10.15 14.74 -3.76
C HIS A 137 11.04 14.80 -2.52
N PHE A 138 12.31 14.45 -2.71
CA PHE A 138 13.40 14.78 -1.80
C PHE A 138 14.06 16.04 -2.32
N VAL A 139 14.14 17.04 -1.45
CA VAL A 139 14.56 18.38 -1.83
C VAL A 139 15.68 18.86 -0.94
N MET A 140 16.55 19.69 -1.51
CA MET A 140 17.64 20.33 -0.80
C MET A 140 17.54 21.84 -0.96
N ILE A 141 17.75 22.57 0.12
CA ILE A 141 17.77 24.03 0.13
C ILE A 141 19.00 24.50 0.92
N ALA A 142 19.88 25.28 0.27
CA ALA A 142 20.90 26.04 0.96
C ALA A 142 20.27 27.35 1.49
N ILE A 143 20.34 27.57 2.80
CA ILE A 143 19.76 28.74 3.46
C ILE A 143 20.79 29.45 4.36
N PRO A 144 20.71 30.79 4.45
CA PRO A 144 21.41 31.51 5.49
C PRO A 144 20.85 31.17 6.89
N TYR A 145 21.70 31.26 7.91
CA TYR A 145 21.36 30.92 9.30
C TYR A 145 20.11 31.62 9.85
N ASN A 146 19.81 32.85 9.41
CA ASN A 146 18.63 33.60 9.86
C ASN A 146 17.29 33.05 9.33
N TYR A 147 17.32 32.12 8.38
CA TYR A 147 16.13 31.47 7.84
C TYR A 147 15.81 30.11 8.48
N VAL A 148 16.73 29.51 9.24
CA VAL A 148 16.59 28.12 9.76
C VAL A 148 15.24 27.90 10.45
N GLU A 149 14.92 28.71 11.45
CA GLU A 149 13.65 28.58 12.20
C GLU A 149 12.41 28.84 11.35
N ARG A 150 12.52 29.71 10.34
CA ARG A 150 11.40 29.97 9.41
C ARG A 150 11.24 28.82 8.43
N MET A 151 12.33 28.24 7.96
CA MET A 151 12.36 27.08 7.08
C MET A 151 11.74 25.87 7.77
N ARG A 152 12.12 25.57 9.01
CA ARG A 152 11.52 24.47 9.80
C ARG A 152 9.99 24.59 9.89
N ARG A 153 9.50 25.78 10.25
CA ARG A 153 8.06 26.06 10.31
C ARG A 153 7.38 26.00 8.94
N LEU A 154 8.06 26.45 7.89
CA LEU A 154 7.52 26.40 6.53
C LEU A 154 7.40 24.95 6.04
N ILE A 155 8.44 24.13 6.27
CA ILE A 155 8.42 22.70 5.96
C ILE A 155 7.24 22.04 6.68
N GLU A 156 7.14 22.22 8.00
CA GLU A 156 6.05 21.66 8.81
C GLU A 156 4.66 22.17 8.37
N GLY A 157 4.53 23.45 8.07
CA GLY A 157 3.27 24.06 7.61
C GLY A 157 2.76 23.56 6.26
N HIS A 158 3.67 23.04 5.43
CA HIS A 158 3.35 22.36 4.16
C HIS A 158 3.39 20.83 4.29
N ASN A 159 3.31 20.33 5.54
CA ASN A 159 3.37 18.92 5.91
C ASN A 159 4.65 18.20 5.46
N GLY A 160 5.69 18.94 5.07
CA GLY A 160 6.97 18.36 4.72
C GLY A 160 7.64 17.70 5.91
N ARG A 161 8.43 16.67 5.64
CA ARG A 161 9.26 16.01 6.63
C ARG A 161 10.69 16.53 6.53
N LEU A 162 11.16 17.20 7.56
CA LEU A 162 12.58 17.52 7.71
C LEU A 162 13.37 16.22 7.88
N LEU A 163 14.36 16.00 7.02
CA LEU A 163 15.19 14.79 7.02
C LEU A 163 16.55 15.04 7.66
N ASP A 164 17.19 16.16 7.29
CA ASP A 164 18.51 16.51 7.79
C ASP A 164 18.79 18.01 7.71
N GLU A 165 19.74 18.47 8.53
CA GLU A 165 20.25 19.84 8.55
C GLU A 165 21.77 19.84 8.77
N GLU A 166 22.51 20.26 7.75
CA GLU A 166 23.96 20.38 7.79
C GLU A 166 24.38 21.83 7.96
N PHE A 167 25.15 22.12 9.02
CA PHE A 167 25.61 23.47 9.34
C PHE A 167 27.06 23.67 8.87
N ALA A 168 27.25 24.43 7.80
CA ALA A 168 28.56 24.77 7.24
C ALA A 168 28.67 26.30 7.03
N ALA A 169 29.26 26.74 5.91
CA ALA A 169 29.28 28.16 5.55
C ALA A 169 27.86 28.73 5.43
N ASP A 170 26.97 27.97 4.78
CA ASP A 170 25.52 28.11 4.82
C ASP A 170 24.92 26.85 5.45
N VAL A 171 23.63 26.88 5.78
CA VAL A 171 22.90 25.71 6.29
C VAL A 171 22.24 24.99 5.12
N THR A 172 22.50 23.71 4.96
CA THR A 172 21.82 22.87 3.97
C THR A 172 20.69 22.12 4.67
N VAL A 173 19.47 22.28 4.17
CA VAL A 173 18.28 21.59 4.66
C VAL A 173 17.84 20.55 3.65
N THR A 174 17.68 19.31 4.10
CA THR A 174 17.07 18.23 3.32
C THR A 174 15.68 17.94 3.85
N ALA A 175 14.69 17.93 2.96
CA ALA A 175 13.29 17.69 3.32
C ALA A 175 12.59 16.82 2.28
N GLN A 176 11.50 16.19 2.71
CA GLN A 176 10.63 15.39 1.86
C GLN A 176 9.23 16.01 1.80
N PHE A 177 8.66 16.10 0.61
CA PHE A 177 7.30 16.57 0.38
C PHE A 177 6.56 15.60 -0.52
N THR A 178 5.23 15.50 -0.40
CA THR A 178 4.44 14.94 -1.49
C THR A 178 4.62 15.82 -2.73
N VAL A 179 4.57 15.22 -3.92
CA VAL A 179 4.68 15.97 -5.19
C VAL A 179 3.65 17.11 -5.26
N GLU A 180 2.47 16.88 -4.68
CA GLU A 180 1.37 17.85 -4.62
C GLU A 180 1.72 19.06 -3.75
N GLN A 181 2.20 18.82 -2.52
CA GLN A 181 2.53 19.89 -1.56
C GLN A 181 3.79 20.65 -1.93
N PHE A 182 4.73 20.02 -2.65
CA PHE A 182 5.99 20.67 -3.02
C PHE A 182 5.78 21.99 -3.79
N SER A 183 4.79 22.03 -4.70
CA SER A 183 4.50 23.23 -5.49
C SER A 183 4.05 24.42 -4.63
N HIS A 184 3.29 24.16 -3.56
CA HIS A 184 2.84 25.16 -2.61
C HIS A 184 3.99 25.63 -1.72
N PHE A 185 4.79 24.69 -1.21
CA PHE A 185 6.01 24.97 -0.44
C PHE A 185 7.00 25.85 -1.21
N GLN A 186 7.32 25.49 -2.46
CA GLN A 186 8.26 26.22 -3.32
C GLN A 186 7.81 27.68 -3.51
N LYS A 187 6.50 27.90 -3.70
CA LYS A 187 5.94 29.24 -3.88
C LYS A 187 6.08 30.09 -2.61
N GLU A 188 5.71 29.56 -1.46
CA GLU A 188 5.79 30.30 -0.20
C GLU A 188 7.25 30.52 0.25
N LEU A 189 8.16 29.60 -0.07
CA LEU A 189 9.60 29.78 0.10
C LEU A 189 10.11 30.99 -0.69
N GLN A 190 9.70 31.13 -1.95
CA GLN A 190 10.06 32.27 -2.78
C GLN A 190 9.48 33.58 -2.23
N GLU A 191 8.23 33.59 -1.78
CA GLU A 191 7.60 34.78 -1.18
C GLU A 191 8.31 35.21 0.12
N MET A 192 8.57 34.27 1.04
CA MET A 192 9.25 34.53 2.31
C MET A 192 10.69 35.05 2.11
N SER A 193 11.37 34.59 1.06
CA SER A 193 12.76 34.93 0.77
C SER A 193 12.92 36.08 -0.23
N HIS A 194 11.82 36.71 -0.66
CA HIS A 194 11.84 37.70 -1.75
C HIS A 194 12.54 37.18 -3.02
N GLY A 195 12.36 35.90 -3.32
CA GLY A 195 12.92 35.20 -4.48
C GLY A 195 14.39 34.78 -4.35
N SER A 196 15.01 34.97 -3.18
CA SER A 196 16.43 34.62 -2.97
C SER A 196 16.69 33.14 -2.69
N LEU A 197 15.66 32.38 -2.30
CA LEU A 197 15.75 30.94 -2.02
C LEU A 197 14.86 30.13 -2.98
N ALA A 198 15.34 28.97 -3.38
CA ALA A 198 14.59 27.96 -4.12
C ALA A 198 15.05 26.57 -3.68
N ALA A 199 14.11 25.63 -3.59
CA ALA A 199 14.45 24.24 -3.33
C ALA A 199 14.78 23.54 -4.65
N GLU A 200 15.81 22.71 -4.62
CA GLU A 200 16.19 21.81 -5.70
C GLU A 200 15.64 20.41 -5.41
N ILE A 201 14.95 19.81 -6.39
CA ILE A 201 14.53 18.41 -6.31
C ILE A 201 15.76 17.56 -6.61
N ILE A 202 16.20 16.78 -5.63
CA ILE A 202 17.33 15.86 -5.76
C ILE A 202 16.87 14.50 -6.27
N GLU A 203 15.71 14.05 -5.78
CA GLU A 203 15.16 12.75 -6.15
C GLU A 203 13.62 12.78 -6.10
N THR A 204 12.99 11.96 -6.93
CA THR A 204 11.55 11.69 -6.87
C THR A 204 11.33 10.20 -6.68
N HIS A 205 10.65 9.85 -5.60
CA HIS A 205 10.18 8.48 -5.35
C HIS A 205 8.71 8.42 -5.70
N GLU A 206 8.34 7.56 -6.65
CA GLU A 206 6.95 7.37 -7.07
C GLU A 206 6.13 6.57 -6.04
N ASP A 207 6.82 5.85 -5.16
CA ASP A 207 6.27 4.70 -4.43
C ASP A 207 6.47 4.81 -2.90
N THR A 208 6.58 6.02 -2.34
CA THR A 208 6.78 6.20 -0.89
C THR A 208 5.55 5.72 -0.12
N ILE A 209 5.77 4.78 0.82
CA ILE A 209 4.72 4.26 1.71
C ILE A 209 4.63 5.15 2.94
N MET A 210 3.47 5.75 3.16
CA MET A 210 3.18 6.61 4.30
C MET A 210 2.02 6.02 5.12
N PRO A 211 2.09 6.06 6.46
CA PRO A 211 0.93 5.76 7.31
C PRO A 211 -0.27 6.66 6.94
N LEU A 212 -1.49 6.15 7.12
CA LEU A 212 -2.68 6.97 6.94
C LEU A 212 -2.64 8.22 7.84
N GLY A 213 -2.99 9.37 7.26
CA GLY A 213 -3.04 10.66 7.97
C GLY A 213 -1.68 11.35 8.14
N THR A 214 -0.61 10.87 7.49
CA THR A 214 0.71 11.53 7.53
C THR A 214 0.69 12.92 6.86
N PHE A 215 -0.23 13.16 5.94
CA PHE A 215 -0.53 14.47 5.35
C PHE A 215 -2.06 14.67 5.38
N PRO A 216 -2.58 15.83 5.79
CA PRO A 216 -3.98 16.19 5.62
C PRO A 216 -4.42 16.08 4.15
N GLU A 217 -5.68 15.71 3.93
CA GLU A 217 -6.34 15.75 2.60
C GLU A 217 -6.42 17.18 2.03
#